data_AF-A0A1F8PTR5-F1
#
_entry.id   AF-A0A1F8PTR5-F1
#
_cell.length_a   1.000
_cell.length_b   1.000
_cell.length_c   1.000
_cell.angle_alpha   90.00
_cell.angle_beta   90.00
_cell.angle_gamma   90.00
#
_symmetry.space_group_name_H-M   'P 1'
#
loop_
_entity.id
_entity.type
_entity.pdbx_description
1 polymer ?
#
loop_
_entity_poly.entity_id
_entity_poly.type
_entity_poly.pdbx_seq_one_letter_code
_entity_poly.pdbx_strand_id
1 'polypeptide(L)'
;MGSKPLSSIYSIVEKAYFRLQAGDVLTRCLEVGSTHPIHELIEDMVVAGPKSLEALREMHAEVVKRKSQVYDDLNQVINQLSIILKGDGVNLEMQSSKQDFQSFNRIILQELKTFDDGAKVRILQVLKDSHELVDTLEAKIQLLENIETFLSDWLWGLTFQYIRRGDGETDGNSIRVELQ
;
A
#
# COMPACT_ATOMS: atom_id res chain seq x y z
N MET A 1 13.37 -20.08 35.48
CA MET A 1 12.89 -20.43 34.12
C MET A 1 11.38 -20.29 34.10
N GLY A 2 10.79 -19.32 33.39
CA GLY A 2 9.33 -19.16 33.40
C GLY A 2 8.70 -17.94 32.69
N SER A 3 9.45 -17.15 31.91
CA SER A 3 8.95 -15.87 31.33
C SER A 3 8.79 -15.82 29.81
N LYS A 4 9.17 -16.88 29.07
CA LYS A 4 9.15 -16.91 27.59
C LYS A 4 7.76 -16.91 26.91
N PRO A 5 6.70 -17.53 27.48
CA PRO A 5 5.39 -17.55 26.81
C PRO A 5 4.67 -16.19 26.83
N LEU A 6 4.74 -15.50 27.98
CA LEU A 6 4.04 -14.24 28.18
C LEU A 6 4.64 -13.11 27.34
N SER A 7 5.97 -13.00 27.27
CA SER A 7 6.64 -12.00 26.42
C SER A 7 6.32 -12.17 24.94
N SER A 8 6.17 -13.42 24.47
CA SER A 8 5.77 -13.73 23.10
C SER A 8 4.33 -13.27 22.82
N ILE A 9 3.40 -13.54 23.75
CA ILE A 9 2.00 -13.11 23.63
C ILE A 9 1.89 -11.58 23.62
N TYR A 10 2.61 -10.89 24.50
CA TYR A 10 2.62 -9.41 24.52
C TYR A 10 3.13 -8.83 23.20
N SER A 11 4.20 -9.40 22.63
CA SER A 11 4.72 -8.98 21.33
C SER A 11 3.71 -9.19 20.19
N ILE A 12 2.97 -10.32 20.20
CA ILE A 12 1.92 -10.58 19.20
C ILE A 12 0.78 -9.56 19.32
N VAL A 13 0.32 -9.27 20.54
CA VAL A 13 -0.76 -8.32 20.78
C VAL A 13 -0.35 -6.90 20.37
N GLU A 14 0.88 -6.50 20.69
CA GLU A 14 1.44 -5.20 20.32
C GLU A 14 1.54 -5.04 18.79
N LYS A 15 2.04 -6.06 18.07
CA LYS A 15 2.05 -6.07 16.60
C LYS A 15 0.65 -5.97 16.02
N ALA A 16 -0.31 -6.71 16.57
CA ALA A 16 -1.70 -6.67 16.11
C ALA A 16 -2.33 -5.27 16.34
N TYR A 17 -2.01 -4.63 17.46
CA TYR A 17 -2.43 -3.26 17.75
C TYR A 17 -1.89 -2.27 16.72
N PHE A 18 -0.60 -2.33 16.39
CA PHE A 18 -0.03 -1.45 15.37
C PHE A 18 -0.62 -1.68 13.99
N ARG A 19 -0.89 -2.93 13.60
CA ARG A 19 -1.56 -3.24 12.33
C ARG A 19 -2.98 -2.69 12.28
N LEU A 20 -3.73 -2.79 13.37
CA LEU A 20 -5.09 -2.23 13.45
C LEU A 20 -5.05 -0.71 13.30
N GLN A 21 -4.18 -0.04 14.06
CA GLN A 21 -4.00 1.40 13.98
C GLN A 21 -3.57 1.85 12.57
N ALA A 22 -2.65 1.12 11.95
CA ALA A 22 -2.24 1.34 10.56
C ALA A 22 -3.43 1.20 9.62
N GLY A 23 -4.21 0.13 9.76
CA GLY A 23 -5.39 -0.15 8.93
C GLY A 23 -6.44 0.97 9.00
N ASP A 24 -6.72 1.48 10.19
CA ASP A 24 -7.68 2.58 10.40
C ASP A 24 -7.19 3.88 9.76
N VAL A 25 -5.90 4.19 9.93
CA VAL A 25 -5.28 5.40 9.36
C VAL A 25 -5.22 5.32 7.83
N LEU A 26 -4.85 4.17 7.27
CA LEU A 26 -4.84 3.96 5.82
C LEU A 26 -6.25 4.07 5.23
N THR A 27 -7.27 3.59 5.94
CA THR A 27 -8.66 3.76 5.52
C THR A 27 -9.02 5.24 5.42
N ARG A 28 -8.67 6.04 6.43
CA ARG A 28 -8.86 7.51 6.38
C ARG A 28 -8.08 8.19 5.27
N CYS A 29 -6.83 7.79 5.02
CA CYS A 29 -6.03 8.30 3.91
C CYS A 29 -6.74 8.07 2.58
N LEU A 30 -7.26 6.86 2.35
CA LEU A 30 -7.94 6.47 1.11
C LEU A 30 -9.30 7.16 0.94
N GLU A 31 -10.03 7.41 2.03
CA GLU A 31 -11.32 8.11 2.00
C GLU A 31 -11.16 9.60 1.68
N VAL A 32 -10.14 10.25 2.24
CA VAL A 32 -9.89 11.68 2.06
C VAL A 32 -8.97 11.97 0.86
N GLY A 33 -8.26 10.97 0.34
CA GLY A 33 -7.31 11.12 -0.76
C GLY A 33 -6.04 11.88 -0.35
N SER A 34 -5.58 11.71 0.88
CA SER A 34 -4.46 12.49 1.45
C SER A 34 -3.54 11.62 2.30
N THR A 35 -2.24 11.93 2.31
CA THR A 35 -1.24 11.29 3.19
C THR A 35 -1.18 11.94 4.57
N HIS A 36 -1.93 13.02 4.81
CA HIS A 36 -1.89 13.75 6.07
C HIS A 36 -2.17 12.88 7.32
N PRO A 37 -3.19 11.99 7.34
CA PRO A 37 -3.47 11.17 8.53
C PRO A 37 -2.32 10.24 8.92
N ILE A 38 -1.54 9.74 7.94
CA ILE A 38 -0.37 8.91 8.25
C ILE A 38 0.81 9.76 8.71
N HIS A 39 0.96 11.00 8.21
CA HIS A 39 2.01 11.90 8.70
C HIS A 39 1.83 12.20 10.19
N GLU A 40 0.62 12.57 10.62
CA GLU A 40 0.31 12.85 12.03
C GLU A 40 0.67 11.67 12.95
N LEU A 41 0.33 10.45 12.53
CA LEU A 41 0.65 9.23 13.29
C LEU A 41 2.16 9.01 13.43
N ILE A 42 2.91 9.34 12.38
CA ILE A 42 4.35 9.07 12.31
C ILE A 42 5.15 10.12 13.07
N GLU A 43 4.67 11.35 13.18
CA GLU A 43 5.32 12.41 13.98
C GLU A 43 5.55 11.95 15.43
N ASP A 44 4.53 11.39 16.08
CA ASP A 44 4.64 10.86 17.44
C ASP A 44 5.66 9.71 17.54
N MET A 45 5.70 8.83 16.52
CA MET A 45 6.62 7.70 16.47
C MET A 45 8.07 8.13 16.28
N VAL A 46 8.31 9.14 15.44
CA VAL A 46 9.63 9.71 15.21
C VAL A 46 10.16 10.38 16.48
N VAL A 47 9.32 11.08 17.22
CA VAL A 47 9.69 11.69 18.52
C VAL A 47 10.10 10.63 19.54
N ALA A 48 9.40 9.49 19.58
CA ALA A 48 9.78 8.35 20.42
C ALA A 48 11.05 7.61 19.94
N GLY A 49 11.52 7.91 18.72
CA GLY A 49 12.81 7.50 18.19
C GLY A 49 12.90 5.98 17.93
N PRO A 50 14.09 5.37 18.11
CA PRO A 50 14.32 3.97 17.75
C PRO A 50 13.42 2.93 18.43
N LYS A 51 12.74 3.29 19.53
CA LYS A 51 11.79 2.40 20.21
C LYS A 51 10.53 2.13 19.36
N SER A 52 10.17 3.05 18.46
CA SER A 52 9.00 2.96 17.59
C SER A 52 9.25 2.14 16.33
N LEU A 53 10.47 1.63 16.14
CA LEU A 53 10.88 0.99 14.90
C LEU A 53 10.06 -0.27 14.57
N GLU A 54 9.65 -1.02 15.58
CA GLU A 54 8.77 -2.17 15.38
C GLU A 54 7.36 -1.75 14.94
N ALA A 55 6.80 -0.70 15.55
CA ALA A 55 5.52 -0.14 15.15
C ALA A 55 5.55 0.33 13.69
N LEU A 56 6.61 1.06 13.32
CA LEU A 56 6.81 1.58 11.98
C LEU A 56 6.92 0.46 10.92
N ARG A 57 7.57 -0.66 11.27
CA ARG A 57 7.65 -1.85 10.41
C ARG A 57 6.30 -2.51 10.20
N GLU A 58 5.49 -2.63 11.25
CA GLU A 58 4.14 -3.20 11.15
C GLU A 58 3.22 -2.30 10.32
N MET A 59 3.36 -0.96 10.43
CA MET A 59 2.64 -0.01 9.57
C MET A 59 3.05 -0.14 8.11
N HIS A 60 4.36 -0.17 7.83
CA HIS A 60 4.87 -0.37 6.48
C HIS A 60 4.37 -1.69 5.87
N ALA A 61 4.37 -2.78 6.65
CA ALA A 61 3.84 -4.06 6.21
C ALA A 61 2.34 -3.98 5.85
N GLU A 62 1.54 -3.24 6.62
CA GLU A 62 0.12 -3.05 6.32
C GLU A 62 -0.11 -2.19 5.06
N VAL A 63 0.76 -1.20 4.80
CA VAL A 63 0.73 -0.41 3.55
C VAL A 63 1.03 -1.30 2.35
N VAL A 64 2.10 -2.09 2.40
CA VAL A 64 2.48 -3.02 1.32
C VAL A 64 1.35 -4.01 1.04
N LYS A 65 0.76 -4.57 2.11
CA LYS A 65 -0.38 -5.48 2.00
C LYS A 65 -1.59 -4.81 1.35
N ARG A 66 -1.97 -3.61 1.79
CA ARG A 66 -3.10 -2.88 1.22
C ARG A 66 -2.84 -2.52 -0.25
N LYS A 67 -1.62 -2.10 -0.59
CA LYS A 67 -1.22 -1.81 -1.98
C LYS A 67 -1.38 -3.04 -2.87
N SER A 68 -0.91 -4.21 -2.41
CA SER A 68 -1.10 -5.48 -3.12
C SER A 68 -2.57 -5.78 -3.38
N GLN A 69 -3.44 -5.61 -2.37
CA GLN A 69 -4.88 -5.79 -2.55
C GLN A 69 -5.48 -4.87 -3.61
N VAL A 70 -5.10 -3.58 -3.63
CA VAL A 70 -5.62 -2.64 -4.64
C VAL A 70 -5.12 -3.00 -6.05
N TYR A 71 -3.90 -3.51 -6.19
CA TYR A 71 -3.44 -4.06 -7.49
C TYR A 71 -4.23 -5.30 -7.90
N ASP A 72 -4.52 -6.21 -6.98
CA ASP A 72 -5.34 -7.39 -7.27
C ASP A 72 -6.77 -6.99 -7.69
N ASP A 73 -7.36 -6.00 -7.01
CA ASP A 73 -8.66 -5.43 -7.36
C ASP A 73 -8.63 -4.81 -8.77
N LEU A 74 -7.59 -4.04 -9.10
CA LEU A 74 -7.40 -3.46 -10.44
C LEU A 74 -7.33 -4.54 -11.53
N ASN A 75 -6.52 -5.58 -11.29
CA ASN A 75 -6.42 -6.71 -12.20
C ASN A 75 -7.76 -7.44 -12.36
N GLN A 76 -8.52 -7.57 -11.28
CA GLN A 76 -9.85 -8.17 -11.33
C GLN A 76 -10.81 -7.36 -12.20
N VAL A 77 -10.82 -6.03 -12.07
CA VAL A 77 -11.66 -5.13 -12.90
C VAL A 77 -11.32 -5.27 -14.39
N ILE A 78 -10.03 -5.26 -14.72
CA ILE A 78 -9.55 -5.43 -16.10
C ILE A 78 -9.98 -6.78 -16.67
N ASN A 79 -9.84 -7.86 -15.89
CA ASN A 79 -10.24 -9.20 -16.30
C ASN A 79 -11.76 -9.32 -16.49
N GLN A 80 -12.56 -8.75 -15.57
CA GLN A 80 -14.02 -8.73 -15.68
C GLN A 80 -14.48 -7.98 -16.93
N LEU A 81 -13.85 -6.84 -17.22
CA LEU A 81 -14.12 -6.07 -18.43
C LEU A 81 -13.83 -6.89 -19.69
N SER A 82 -12.68 -7.57 -19.74
CA SER A 82 -12.33 -8.47 -20.86
C SER A 82 -13.37 -9.58 -21.06
N ILE A 83 -13.87 -10.18 -19.98
CA ILE A 83 -14.90 -11.24 -20.04
C ILE A 83 -16.23 -10.70 -20.60
N ILE A 84 -16.69 -9.54 -20.12
CA ILE A 84 -17.95 -8.93 -20.57
C ILE A 84 -17.88 -8.64 -22.07
N LEU A 85 -16.78 -8.02 -22.50
CA LEU A 85 -16.59 -7.64 -23.91
C LEU A 85 -16.49 -8.86 -24.82
N LYS A 86 -15.81 -9.94 -24.39
CA LYS A 86 -15.79 -11.21 -25.12
C LYS A 86 -17.20 -11.80 -25.26
N GLY A 87 -18.04 -11.68 -24.24
CA GLY A 87 -19.45 -12.08 -24.28
C GLY A 87 -20.26 -11.32 -25.33
N ASP A 88 -19.94 -10.05 -25.54
CA ASP A 88 -20.53 -9.21 -26.60
C ASP A 88 -19.83 -9.37 -27.96
N GLY A 89 -18.83 -10.25 -28.11
CA GLY A 89 -18.16 -10.52 -29.40
C GLY A 89 -16.90 -9.68 -29.67
N VAL A 90 -16.47 -8.87 -28.69
CA VAL A 90 -15.22 -8.11 -28.75
C VAL A 90 -14.09 -8.96 -28.16
N ASN A 91 -13.25 -9.53 -29.03
CA ASN A 91 -12.14 -10.36 -28.58
C ASN A 91 -10.87 -9.52 -28.39
N LEU A 92 -10.50 -9.25 -27.13
CA LEU A 92 -9.31 -8.48 -26.80
C LEU A 92 -8.42 -9.27 -25.84
N GLU A 93 -7.17 -9.43 -26.25
CA GLU A 93 -6.08 -9.87 -25.38
C GLU A 93 -5.57 -8.66 -24.61
N MET A 94 -6.07 -8.49 -23.40
CA MET A 94 -5.71 -7.36 -22.54
C MET A 94 -4.61 -7.80 -21.58
N GLN A 95 -3.46 -7.14 -21.63
CA GLN A 95 -2.45 -7.26 -20.59
C GLN A 95 -2.77 -6.28 -19.45
N SER A 96 -2.33 -6.61 -18.24
CA SER A 96 -2.74 -6.00 -16.97
C SER A 96 -2.07 -4.64 -16.67
N SER A 97 -1.82 -3.80 -17.68
CA SER A 97 -1.20 -2.49 -17.47
C SER A 97 -2.10 -1.29 -17.85
N LYS A 98 -1.83 -0.15 -17.23
CA LYS A 98 -2.51 1.15 -17.49
C LYS A 98 -2.40 1.59 -18.95
N GLN A 99 -1.23 1.38 -19.56
CA GLN A 99 -1.04 1.70 -20.98
C GLN A 99 -1.91 0.82 -21.88
N ASP A 100 -2.17 -0.41 -21.44
CA ASP A 100 -3.05 -1.32 -22.17
C ASP A 100 -4.50 -0.84 -22.08
N PHE A 101 -4.97 -0.34 -20.91
CA PHE A 101 -6.35 0.15 -20.73
C PHE A 101 -6.69 1.39 -21.58
N GLN A 102 -5.80 2.38 -21.64
CA GLN A 102 -6.05 3.58 -22.46
C GLN A 102 -6.00 3.27 -23.97
N SER A 103 -5.06 2.43 -24.38
CA SER A 103 -4.94 1.96 -25.77
C SER A 103 -6.17 1.13 -26.16
N PHE A 104 -6.67 0.34 -25.23
CA PHE A 104 -7.84 -0.52 -25.35
C PHE A 104 -9.14 0.26 -25.57
N ASN A 105 -9.39 1.32 -24.81
CA ASN A 105 -10.57 2.18 -25.03
C ASN A 105 -10.62 2.73 -26.46
N ARG A 106 -9.45 3.08 -27.00
CA ARG A 106 -9.35 3.59 -28.38
C ARG A 106 -9.73 2.53 -29.42
N ILE A 107 -9.32 1.28 -29.20
CA ILE A 107 -9.62 0.15 -30.09
C ILE A 107 -11.12 -0.16 -30.06
N ILE A 108 -11.73 -0.22 -28.88
CA ILE A 108 -13.16 -0.53 -28.76
C ILE A 108 -14.03 0.57 -29.40
N LEU A 109 -13.65 1.84 -29.25
CA LEU A 109 -14.33 2.95 -29.93
C LEU A 109 -14.30 2.85 -31.46
N GLN A 110 -13.30 2.17 -32.04
CA GLN A 110 -13.25 1.89 -33.48
C GLN A 110 -14.13 0.70 -33.88
N GLU A 111 -14.08 -0.38 -33.09
CA GLU A 111 -14.89 -1.60 -33.27
C GLU A 111 -16.39 -1.35 -33.04
N LEU A 112 -16.76 -0.38 -32.20
CA LEU A 112 -18.15 -0.03 -31.86
C LEU A 112 -19.03 0.31 -33.07
N LYS A 113 -18.46 0.62 -34.24
CA LYS A 113 -19.21 0.91 -35.47
C LYS A 113 -19.97 -0.29 -36.03
N THR A 114 -19.55 -1.51 -35.71
CA THR A 114 -20.11 -2.76 -36.28
C THR A 114 -21.27 -3.33 -35.46
N PHE A 115 -21.48 -2.80 -34.26
CA PHE A 115 -22.48 -3.30 -33.32
C PHE A 115 -23.90 -2.76 -33.62
N ASP A 116 -24.90 -3.46 -33.09
CA ASP A 116 -26.26 -2.92 -32.95
C ASP A 116 -26.29 -1.79 -31.91
N ASP A 117 -27.20 -0.83 -32.06
CA ASP A 117 -27.29 0.34 -31.18
C ASP A 117 -27.56 -0.05 -29.72
N GLY A 118 -28.32 -1.13 -29.47
CA GLY A 118 -28.53 -1.65 -28.11
C GLY A 118 -27.26 -2.23 -27.49
N ALA A 119 -26.41 -2.89 -28.28
CA ALA A 119 -25.13 -3.43 -27.81
C ALA A 119 -24.11 -2.30 -27.57
N LYS A 120 -24.08 -1.29 -28.44
CA LYS A 120 -23.20 -0.11 -28.28
C LYS A 120 -23.45 0.61 -26.97
N VAL A 121 -24.71 0.86 -26.61
CA VAL A 121 -25.05 1.56 -25.36
C VAL A 121 -24.59 0.77 -24.15
N ARG A 122 -24.77 -0.56 -24.13
CA ARG A 122 -24.30 -1.41 -23.03
C ARG A 122 -22.77 -1.40 -22.91
N ILE A 123 -22.06 -1.60 -24.01
CA ILE A 123 -20.58 -1.62 -24.04
C ILE A 123 -20.03 -0.27 -23.58
N LEU A 124 -20.57 0.84 -24.08
CA LEU A 124 -20.15 2.19 -23.68
C LEU A 124 -20.36 2.44 -22.19
N GLN A 125 -21.49 1.99 -21.63
CA GLN A 125 -21.76 2.12 -20.21
C GLN A 125 -20.76 1.30 -19.38
N VAL A 126 -20.53 0.04 -19.73
CA VAL A 126 -19.57 -0.84 -19.04
C VAL A 126 -18.15 -0.26 -19.10
N LEU A 127 -17.74 0.30 -20.25
CA LEU A 127 -16.43 0.94 -20.39
C LEU A 127 -16.31 2.18 -19.52
N LYS A 128 -17.36 3.01 -19.48
CA LYS A 128 -17.39 4.20 -18.63
C LYS A 128 -17.26 3.82 -17.15
N ASP A 129 -18.08 2.89 -16.69
CA ASP A 129 -18.08 2.45 -15.28
C ASP A 129 -16.74 1.80 -14.91
N SER A 130 -16.16 1.01 -15.82
CA SER A 130 -14.84 0.41 -15.61
C SER A 130 -13.73 1.45 -15.58
N HIS A 131 -13.81 2.50 -16.41
CA HIS A 131 -12.84 3.59 -16.41
C HIS A 131 -12.86 4.38 -15.10
N GLU A 132 -14.05 4.74 -14.60
CA GLU A 132 -14.20 5.44 -13.32
C GLU A 132 -13.63 4.61 -12.15
N LEU A 133 -13.84 3.29 -12.20
CA LEU A 133 -13.29 2.38 -11.20
C LEU A 133 -11.76 2.24 -11.29
N VAL A 134 -11.22 2.10 -12.51
CA VAL A 134 -9.77 2.05 -12.76
C VAL A 134 -9.10 3.34 -12.28
N ASP A 135 -9.62 4.51 -12.63
CA ASP A 135 -9.09 5.81 -12.18
C ASP A 135 -9.07 5.90 -10.65
N THR A 136 -10.13 5.42 -10.00
CA THR A 136 -10.22 5.39 -8.54
C THR A 136 -9.18 4.47 -7.92
N LEU A 137 -8.98 3.28 -8.46
CA LEU A 137 -7.99 2.31 -7.95
C LEU A 137 -6.57 2.82 -8.19
N GLU A 138 -6.30 3.44 -9.34
CA GLU A 138 -5.01 4.05 -9.64
C GLU A 138 -4.66 5.21 -8.69
N ALA A 139 -5.63 6.09 -8.40
CA ALA A 139 -5.43 7.16 -7.43
C ALA A 139 -5.08 6.60 -6.04
N LYS A 140 -5.72 5.49 -5.64
CA LYS A 140 -5.43 4.78 -4.39
C LYS A 140 -4.04 4.15 -4.40
N ILE A 141 -3.62 3.53 -5.51
CA ILE A 141 -2.26 2.95 -5.67
C ILE A 141 -1.22 4.05 -5.49
N GLN A 142 -1.38 5.18 -6.21
CA GLN A 142 -0.43 6.28 -6.13
C GLN A 142 -0.33 6.85 -4.70
N LEU A 143 -1.47 6.97 -4.01
CA LEU A 143 -1.49 7.41 -2.62
C LEU A 143 -0.72 6.43 -1.72
N LEU A 144 -0.94 5.12 -1.87
CA LEU A 144 -0.27 4.09 -1.09
C LEU A 144 1.24 4.03 -1.38
N GLU A 145 1.67 4.24 -2.63
CA GLU A 145 3.09 4.35 -2.99
C GLU A 145 3.76 5.55 -2.31
N ASN A 146 3.07 6.69 -2.27
CA ASN A 146 3.58 7.89 -1.58
C ASN A 146 3.74 7.64 -0.09
N ILE A 147 2.76 6.96 0.53
CA ILE A 147 2.82 6.57 1.94
C ILE A 147 3.97 5.58 2.19
N GLU A 148 4.11 4.54 1.36
CA GLU A 148 5.17 3.55 1.49
C GLU A 148 6.57 4.18 1.38
N THR A 149 6.75 5.10 0.44
CA THR A 149 8.00 5.85 0.26
C THR A 149 8.31 6.66 1.52
N PHE A 150 7.33 7.40 2.03
CA PHE A 150 7.47 8.18 3.26
C PHE A 150 7.85 7.30 4.47
N LEU A 151 7.17 6.17 4.65
CA LEU A 151 7.48 5.24 5.75
C LEU A 151 8.87 4.60 5.59
N SER A 152 9.27 4.29 4.35
CA SER A 152 10.59 3.74 4.05
C SER A 152 11.69 4.72 4.45
N ASP A 153 11.54 6.00 4.14
CA ASP A 153 12.50 7.04 4.51
C ASP A 153 12.68 7.13 6.03
N TRP A 154 11.58 7.10 6.78
CA TRP A 154 11.62 7.09 8.24
C TRP A 154 12.22 5.81 8.82
N LEU A 155 11.92 4.65 8.23
CA LEU A 155 12.51 3.38 8.62
C LEU A 155 14.02 3.41 8.47
N TRP A 156 14.53 3.94 7.35
CA TRP A 156 15.95 4.11 7.13
C TRP A 156 16.57 5.07 8.16
N GLY A 157 15.94 6.22 8.38
CA GLY A 157 16.41 7.22 9.36
C GLY A 157 16.50 6.68 10.78
N LEU A 158 15.46 5.99 11.26
CA LEU A 158 15.42 5.42 12.61
C LEU A 158 16.35 4.20 12.74
N THR A 159 16.47 3.37 11.70
CA THR A 159 17.42 2.25 11.69
C THR A 159 18.85 2.75 11.80
N PHE A 160 19.20 3.81 11.07
CA PHE A 160 20.52 4.43 11.16
C PHE A 160 20.80 4.98 12.56
N GLN A 161 19.84 5.67 13.17
CA GLN A 161 19.96 6.16 14.55
C GLN A 161 20.10 5.03 15.57
N TYR A 162 19.37 3.93 15.39
CA TYR A 162 19.46 2.75 16.24
C TYR A 162 20.86 2.14 16.22
N ILE A 163 21.40 1.88 15.02
CA ILE A 163 22.75 1.32 14.84
C ILE A 163 23.80 2.23 15.47
N ARG A 164 23.75 3.54 15.18
CA ARG A 164 24.71 4.51 15.72
C ARG A 164 24.68 4.62 17.26
N ARG A 165 23.51 4.43 17.89
CA ARG A 165 23.43 4.36 19.37
C ARG A 165 24.05 3.08 19.91
N GLY A 166 23.88 1.95 19.22
CA GLY A 166 24.51 0.67 19.58
C GLY A 166 26.04 0.73 19.55
N ASP A 167 26.62 1.45 18.57
CA ASP A 167 28.08 1.63 18.46
C ASP A 167 28.65 2.63 19.50
N GLY A 168 27.80 3.41 20.18
CA GLY A 168 28.21 4.41 21.17
C GLY A 168 28.29 3.91 22.62
N GLU A 169 27.75 2.73 22.93
CA GLU A 169 27.74 2.16 24.29
C GLU A 169 28.92 1.20 24.55
N THR A 170 29.66 0.77 23.52
CA THR A 170 30.79 -0.17 23.68
C THR A 170 32.13 0.46 24.03
N ASP A 171 32.30 1.78 23.93
CA ASP A 171 33.60 2.46 24.16
C ASP A 171 33.74 3.13 25.54
N GLY A 172 32.70 3.10 26.40
CA GLY A 172 32.70 3.82 27.68
C GLY A 172 33.21 3.05 28.90
N ASN A 173 33.34 1.72 28.84
CA ASN A 173 33.56 0.89 30.04
C ASN A 173 34.93 0.20 30.11
N SER A 174 35.89 0.55 29.25
CA SER A 174 37.22 -0.09 29.20
C SER A 174 38.37 0.74 29.80
N ILE A 175 38.14 1.96 30.30
CA ILE A 175 39.24 2.86 30.77
C ILE A 175 39.08 3.31 32.23
N ARG A 176 38.46 2.51 33.11
CA ARG A 176 38.36 2.87 34.54
C ARG A 176 38.74 1.80 35.56
N VAL A 177 39.34 0.69 35.16
CA VAL A 177 39.72 -0.39 36.11
C VAL A 177 41.23 -0.54 36.32
N GLU A 178 42.09 0.18 35.60
CA GLU A 178 43.52 0.24 35.93
C GLU A 178 43.88 1.63 36.41
N LEU A 179 43.78 1.87 37.73
CA LEU A 179 44.60 2.78 38.54
C LEU A 179 43.97 2.86 39.95
N GLN A 180 44.15 1.79 40.73
CA GLN A 180 44.19 1.85 42.20
C GLN A 180 44.94 0.64 42.75
#